data_AF-A0A1H8QKF0-F1
#
_entry.id   AF-A0A1H8QKF0-F1
#
_cell.length_a   1.000
_cell.length_b   1.000
_cell.length_c   1.000
_cell.angle_alpha   90.00
_cell.angle_beta   90.00
_cell.angle_gamma   90.00
#
_symmetry.space_group_name_H-M   'P 1'
#
loop_
_entity.id
_entity.type
_entity.pdbx_description
1 polymer ?
#
loop_
_entity_poly.entity_id
_entity_poly.type
_entity_poly.pdbx_seq_one_letter_code
_entity_poly.pdbx_strand_id
1 'polypeptide(L)'
;MPQPWDEFRDDIASADAERVNPVVEEVGAWDIDERVRSFEDCFDGLTTLYGASDDGYVRQSCVRVTDELAPGLAAAVNLQDEQASSPDRETVVDQTDALCGFFLEAMTDEDGRVRQSAKQGLQDVFRTYDTLEERDTIEAVRAELDEMASRYDGKRGEHLEEAKRTANASLDSPLTQMVQDVAARLDE
;
A
#
# COMPACT_ATOMS: atom_id res chain seq x y z
N MET A 1 21.40 -11.22 -14.32
CA MET A 1 20.51 -10.22 -14.95
C MET A 1 20.58 -8.98 -14.07
N PRO A 2 20.44 -7.75 -14.60
CA PRO A 2 20.26 -6.60 -13.72
C PRO A 2 19.08 -6.89 -12.79
N GLN A 3 19.17 -6.44 -11.53
CA GLN A 3 18.03 -6.53 -10.65
C GLN A 3 17.01 -5.45 -11.08
N PRO A 4 15.70 -5.71 -10.99
CA PRO A 4 14.68 -4.80 -11.54
C PRO A 4 14.80 -3.35 -11.03
N TRP A 5 15.28 -3.15 -9.79
CA TRP A 5 15.53 -1.81 -9.25
C TRP A 5 16.55 -0.99 -10.05
N ASP A 6 17.69 -1.59 -10.43
CA ASP A 6 18.75 -0.90 -11.15
C ASP A 6 18.28 -0.37 -12.51
N GLU A 7 17.29 -1.05 -13.12
CA GLU A 7 16.71 -0.66 -14.40
C GLU A 7 15.80 0.56 -14.27
N PHE A 8 15.05 0.67 -13.18
CA PHE A 8 14.06 1.73 -12.99
C PHE A 8 14.59 2.98 -12.28
N ARG A 9 15.67 2.85 -11.49
CA ARG A 9 16.17 3.89 -10.60
C ARG A 9 16.32 5.25 -11.28
N ASP A 10 16.97 5.30 -12.44
CA ASP A 10 17.29 6.56 -13.13
C ASP A 10 16.06 7.21 -13.77
N ASP A 11 15.04 6.42 -14.12
CA ASP A 11 13.76 6.91 -14.65
C ASP A 11 12.89 7.46 -13.52
N ILE A 12 12.84 6.78 -12.38
CA ILE A 12 12.10 7.26 -11.19
C ILE A 12 12.74 8.54 -10.65
N ALA A 13 14.08 8.55 -10.53
CA ALA A 13 14.83 9.70 -10.02
C ALA A 13 14.76 10.92 -10.94
N SER A 14 14.37 10.77 -12.20
CA SER A 14 14.25 11.91 -13.10
C SER A 14 12.98 12.74 -12.87
N ALA A 15 11.99 12.18 -12.14
CA ALA A 15 10.67 12.79 -11.95
C ALA A 15 9.95 13.18 -13.25
N ASP A 16 10.40 12.65 -14.39
CA ASP A 16 9.86 12.96 -15.70
C ASP A 16 8.68 12.01 -15.95
N ALA A 17 7.49 12.57 -16.15
CA ALA A 17 6.29 11.76 -16.37
C ALA A 17 6.43 10.83 -17.59
N GLU A 18 7.17 11.23 -18.64
CA GLU A 18 7.39 10.39 -19.82
C GLU A 18 8.30 9.19 -19.54
N ARG A 19 9.08 9.24 -18.46
CA ARG A 19 9.97 8.14 -18.02
C ARG A 19 9.36 7.33 -16.88
N VAL A 20 8.71 8.00 -15.93
CA VAL A 20 8.08 7.36 -14.75
C VAL A 20 6.84 6.56 -15.14
N ASN A 21 5.99 7.08 -16.03
CA ASN A 21 4.74 6.39 -16.36
C ASN A 21 4.97 5.01 -17.01
N PRO A 22 5.92 4.84 -17.94
CA PRO A 22 6.31 3.51 -18.42
C PRO A 22 6.73 2.54 -17.31
N VAL A 23 7.49 3.01 -16.31
CA VAL A 23 7.88 2.17 -15.16
C VAL A 23 6.66 1.72 -14.35
N VAL A 24 5.74 2.64 -14.06
CA VAL A 24 4.48 2.33 -13.35
C VAL A 24 3.66 1.30 -14.16
N GLU A 25 3.54 1.50 -15.47
CA GLU A 25 2.82 0.59 -16.36
C GLU A 25 3.48 -0.80 -16.44
N GLU A 26 4.81 -0.84 -16.48
CA GLU A 26 5.57 -2.09 -16.54
C GLU A 26 5.45 -2.90 -15.26
N VAL A 27 5.67 -2.28 -14.10
CA VAL A 27 5.49 -2.93 -12.79
C VAL A 27 4.03 -3.36 -12.60
N GLY A 28 3.07 -2.53 -13.01
CA GLY A 28 1.65 -2.85 -13.00
C GLY A 28 1.27 -4.01 -13.95
N ALA A 29 2.08 -4.32 -14.95
CA ALA A 29 1.85 -5.43 -15.88
C ALA A 29 2.50 -6.75 -15.42
N TRP A 30 3.40 -6.72 -14.44
CA TRP A 30 3.99 -7.93 -13.86
C TRP A 30 2.93 -8.83 -13.24
N ASP A 31 3.15 -10.14 -13.39
CA ASP A 31 2.34 -11.12 -12.69
C ASP A 31 2.65 -11.13 -11.19
N ILE A 32 1.78 -11.78 -10.41
CA ILE A 32 1.90 -11.81 -8.94
C ILE A 32 3.25 -12.40 -8.49
N ASP A 33 3.71 -13.44 -9.18
CA ASP A 33 4.96 -14.12 -8.87
C ASP A 33 6.18 -13.22 -9.10
N GLU A 34 6.18 -12.46 -10.18
CA GLU A 34 7.20 -11.49 -10.54
C GLU A 34 7.22 -10.31 -9.56
N ARG A 35 6.06 -9.79 -9.16
CA ARG A 35 5.93 -8.77 -8.11
C ARG A 35 6.51 -9.26 -6.79
N VAL A 36 6.10 -10.44 -6.31
CA VAL A 36 6.59 -11.00 -5.05
C VAL A 36 8.10 -11.18 -5.05
N ARG A 37 8.68 -11.72 -6.12
CA ARG A 37 10.14 -11.96 -6.21
C ARG A 37 10.93 -10.67 -6.28
N SER A 38 10.37 -9.62 -6.88
CA SER A 38 11.04 -8.33 -7.09
C SER A 38 10.79 -7.35 -5.94
N PHE A 39 9.83 -7.66 -5.06
CA PHE A 39 9.35 -6.75 -4.02
C PHE A 39 10.48 -6.22 -3.15
N GLU A 40 11.26 -7.08 -2.50
CA GLU A 40 12.26 -6.65 -1.51
C GLU A 40 13.30 -5.68 -2.10
N ASP A 41 13.84 -6.03 -3.26
CA ASP A 41 14.88 -5.25 -3.94
C ASP A 41 14.34 -3.90 -4.45
N CYS A 42 13.18 -3.91 -5.11
CA CYS A 42 12.54 -2.69 -5.57
C CYS A 42 12.09 -1.80 -4.41
N PHE A 43 11.53 -2.38 -3.35
CA PHE A 43 11.01 -1.66 -2.20
C PHE A 43 12.13 -0.98 -1.40
N ASP A 44 13.26 -1.66 -1.16
CA ASP A 44 14.44 -1.06 -0.51
C ASP A 44 14.99 0.11 -1.34
N GLY A 45 15.07 -0.07 -2.66
CA GLY A 45 15.48 0.97 -3.58
C GLY A 45 14.56 2.20 -3.57
N LEU A 46 13.25 1.96 -3.69
CA LEU A 46 12.22 3.01 -3.70
C LEU A 46 12.19 3.80 -2.38
N THR A 47 12.24 3.11 -1.25
CA THR A 47 12.23 3.76 0.08
C THR A 47 13.52 4.53 0.34
N THR A 48 14.67 3.99 -0.09
CA THR A 48 15.95 4.71 -0.05
C THR A 48 15.93 5.98 -0.90
N LEU A 49 15.43 5.91 -2.13
CA LEU A 49 15.31 7.07 -3.01
C LEU A 49 14.31 8.10 -2.46
N TYR A 50 13.18 7.65 -1.92
CA TYR A 50 12.18 8.48 -1.28
C TYR A 50 12.80 9.30 -0.12
N GLY A 51 13.49 8.64 0.80
CA GLY A 51 14.07 9.29 1.98
C GLY A 51 15.28 10.19 1.67
N ALA A 52 16.00 9.93 0.57
CA ALA A 52 17.15 10.73 0.16
C ALA A 52 16.78 11.96 -0.69
N SER A 53 15.55 12.04 -1.22
CA SER A 53 15.16 13.08 -2.18
C SER A 53 14.45 14.27 -1.52
N ASP A 54 14.98 15.47 -1.74
CA ASP A 54 14.29 16.71 -1.41
C ASP A 54 13.19 17.08 -2.43
N ASP A 55 13.18 16.46 -3.61
CA ASP A 55 12.20 16.71 -4.67
C ASP A 55 10.91 15.91 -4.45
N GLY A 56 9.81 16.63 -4.19
CA GLY A 56 8.48 16.05 -4.00
C GLY A 56 7.93 15.32 -5.23
N TYR A 57 8.38 15.64 -6.45
CA TYR A 57 8.02 14.85 -7.64
C TYR A 57 8.70 13.49 -7.65
N VAL A 58 10.00 13.42 -7.30
CA VAL A 58 10.72 12.14 -7.18
C VAL A 58 10.08 11.29 -6.08
N ARG A 59 9.79 11.89 -4.91
CA ARG A 59 9.11 11.19 -3.82
C ARG A 59 7.73 10.69 -4.23
N GLN A 60 6.98 11.47 -5.00
CA GLN A 60 5.69 11.04 -5.55
C GLN A 60 5.84 9.86 -6.52
N SER A 61 6.85 9.89 -7.40
CA SER A 61 7.15 8.79 -8.31
C SER A 61 7.46 7.50 -7.54
N CYS A 62 8.24 7.59 -6.46
CA CYS A 62 8.51 6.43 -5.60
C CYS A 62 7.20 5.83 -5.07
N VAL A 63 6.33 6.67 -4.48
CA VAL A 63 5.03 6.21 -3.95
C VAL A 63 4.18 5.53 -5.02
N ARG A 64 4.12 6.09 -6.24
CA ARG A 64 3.33 5.51 -7.33
C ARG A 64 3.86 4.16 -7.80
N VAL A 65 5.17 3.98 -7.89
CA VAL A 65 5.77 2.70 -8.29
C VAL A 65 5.63 1.67 -7.18
N THR A 66 5.78 2.07 -5.92
CA THR A 66 5.55 1.21 -4.75
C THR A 66 4.11 0.68 -4.70
N ASP A 67 3.13 1.48 -5.10
CA ASP A 67 1.72 1.06 -5.18
C ASP A 67 1.50 -0.10 -6.16
N GLU A 68 2.14 -0.04 -7.33
CA GLU A 68 2.05 -1.12 -8.34
C GLU A 68 2.85 -2.38 -7.96
N LEU A 69 3.88 -2.23 -7.13
CA LEU A 69 4.75 -3.33 -6.70
C LEU A 69 4.02 -4.33 -5.78
N ALA A 70 2.87 -3.94 -5.21
CA ALA A 70 2.08 -4.79 -4.34
C ALA A 70 1.56 -6.04 -5.08
N PRO A 71 1.76 -7.26 -4.52
CA PRO A 71 0.92 -8.40 -4.89
C PRO A 71 -0.55 -8.11 -4.59
N GLY A 72 -0.78 -7.41 -3.46
CA GLY A 72 -2.00 -6.70 -3.10
C GLY A 72 -3.26 -7.54 -3.16
N LEU A 73 -4.35 -6.89 -3.56
CA LEU A 73 -5.68 -7.48 -3.59
C LEU A 73 -5.76 -8.71 -4.51
N ALA A 74 -5.01 -8.74 -5.62
CA ALA A 74 -5.03 -9.86 -6.54
C ALA A 74 -4.49 -11.15 -5.88
N ALA A 75 -3.37 -11.05 -5.16
CA ALA A 75 -2.82 -12.18 -4.40
C ALA A 75 -3.75 -12.60 -3.24
N ALA A 76 -4.34 -11.63 -2.54
CA ALA A 76 -5.31 -11.91 -1.48
C ALA A 76 -6.56 -12.64 -1.99
N VAL A 77 -7.08 -12.27 -3.17
CA VAL A 77 -8.20 -12.97 -3.82
C VAL A 77 -7.78 -14.39 -4.24
N ASN A 78 -6.60 -14.56 -4.82
CA ASN A 78 -6.12 -15.90 -5.21
C ASN A 78 -5.97 -16.83 -4.00
N LEU A 79 -5.61 -16.32 -2.82
CA LEU A 79 -5.55 -17.12 -1.58
C LEU A 79 -6.91 -17.67 -1.14
N GLN A 80 -8.03 -17.10 -1.63
CA GLN A 80 -9.39 -17.58 -1.34
C GLN A 80 -9.87 -18.66 -2.33
N ASP A 81 -9.12 -18.91 -3.41
CA ASP A 81 -9.44 -19.91 -4.43
C ASP A 81 -8.38 -21.03 -4.44
N GLU A 82 -8.77 -22.23 -3.98
CA GLU A 82 -7.89 -23.41 -3.92
C GLU A 82 -7.31 -23.82 -5.28
N GLN A 83 -7.88 -23.37 -6.41
CA GLN A 83 -7.40 -23.67 -7.75
C GLN A 83 -6.51 -22.58 -8.33
N ALA A 84 -6.45 -21.40 -7.71
CA ALA A 84 -5.62 -20.31 -8.16
C ALA A 84 -4.16 -20.50 -7.70
N SER A 85 -3.22 -20.09 -8.55
CA SER A 85 -1.83 -19.97 -8.12
C SER A 85 -1.70 -18.71 -7.26
N SER A 86 -1.17 -18.86 -6.06
CA SER A 86 -0.92 -17.73 -5.15
C SER A 86 0.40 -17.91 -4.41
N PRO A 87 1.11 -16.82 -4.09
CA PRO A 87 2.13 -16.83 -3.04
C PRO A 87 1.54 -17.34 -1.72
N ASP A 88 2.39 -17.74 -0.79
CA ASP A 88 1.91 -18.06 0.54
C ASP A 88 1.36 -16.81 1.26
N ARG A 89 0.42 -17.05 2.18
CA ARG A 89 -0.28 -15.98 2.90
C ARG A 89 0.66 -15.09 3.70
N GLU A 90 1.68 -15.68 4.34
CA GLU A 90 2.66 -14.95 5.15
C GLU A 90 3.39 -13.91 4.30
N THR A 91 3.87 -14.30 3.11
CA THR A 91 4.50 -13.38 2.15
C THR A 91 3.57 -12.24 1.73
N VAL A 92 2.29 -12.53 1.44
CA VAL A 92 1.35 -11.46 1.05
C VAL A 92 1.09 -10.49 2.20
N VAL A 93 0.96 -10.99 3.44
CA VAL A 93 0.80 -10.16 4.64
C VAL A 93 2.03 -9.30 4.87
N ASP A 94 3.22 -9.89 4.92
CA ASP A 94 4.48 -9.18 5.21
C ASP A 94 4.75 -8.04 4.20
N GLN A 95 4.52 -8.31 2.91
CA GLN A 95 4.69 -7.28 1.87
C GLN A 95 3.60 -6.20 1.97
N THR A 96 2.37 -6.55 2.34
CA THR A 96 1.30 -5.58 2.59
C THR A 96 1.59 -4.70 3.81
N ASP A 97 2.15 -5.28 4.88
CA ASP A 97 2.57 -4.57 6.08
C ASP A 97 3.69 -3.57 5.78
N ALA A 98 4.68 -3.96 4.98
CA ALA A 98 5.75 -3.08 4.53
C ALA A 98 5.20 -1.88 3.74
N LEU A 99 4.28 -2.12 2.80
CA LEU A 99 3.59 -1.07 2.05
C LEU A 99 2.79 -0.15 2.96
N CYS A 100 2.04 -0.72 3.91
CA CYS A 100 1.25 0.05 4.87
C CYS A 100 2.13 1.02 5.66
N GLY A 101 3.25 0.53 6.22
CA GLY A 101 4.20 1.36 6.95
C GLY A 101 4.77 2.50 6.10
N PHE A 102 5.18 2.20 4.88
CA PHE A 102 5.70 3.22 3.95
C PHE A 102 4.64 4.28 3.58
N PHE A 103 3.40 3.86 3.29
CA PHE A 103 2.35 4.83 2.98
C PHE A 103 1.96 5.67 4.19
N LEU A 104 1.96 5.12 5.41
CA LEU A 104 1.74 5.91 6.63
C LEU A 104 2.82 6.98 6.80
N GLU A 105 4.08 6.68 6.54
CA GLU A 105 5.14 7.69 6.52
C GLU A 105 4.86 8.76 5.46
N ALA A 106 4.58 8.35 4.22
CA ALA A 106 4.31 9.25 3.10
C ALA A 106 3.02 10.09 3.28
N MET A 107 2.08 9.67 4.12
CA MET A 107 0.93 10.49 4.51
C MET A 107 1.30 11.74 5.31
N THR A 108 2.53 11.81 5.86
CA THR A 108 3.04 13.00 6.55
C THR A 108 3.92 13.91 5.69
N ASP A 109 4.17 13.52 4.42
CA ASP A 109 5.02 14.25 3.50
C ASP A 109 4.61 15.72 3.36
N GLU A 110 5.58 16.59 3.13
CA GLU A 110 5.33 18.02 2.93
C GLU A 110 4.55 18.31 1.66
N ASP A 111 4.83 17.56 0.59
CA ASP A 111 4.18 17.69 -0.70
C ASP A 111 2.80 17.02 -0.67
N GLY A 112 1.76 17.80 -0.97
CA GLY A 112 0.39 17.31 -0.97
C GLY A 112 0.11 16.21 -1.98
N ARG A 113 0.90 16.11 -3.05
CA ARG A 113 0.73 15.10 -4.11
C ARG A 113 1.25 13.75 -3.67
N VAL A 114 2.36 13.72 -2.93
CA VAL A 114 2.87 12.51 -2.27
C VAL A 114 1.81 11.96 -1.32
N ARG A 115 1.25 12.81 -0.45
CA ARG A 115 0.17 12.41 0.47
C ARG A 115 -1.06 11.87 -0.26
N GLN A 116 -1.44 12.44 -1.41
CA GLN A 116 -2.58 11.96 -2.19
C GLN A 116 -2.31 10.58 -2.82
N SER A 117 -1.10 10.35 -3.33
CA SER A 117 -0.69 9.03 -3.82
C SER A 117 -0.63 8.00 -2.69
N ALA A 118 -0.08 8.35 -1.52
CA ALA A 118 -0.02 7.46 -0.36
C ALA A 118 -1.41 7.09 0.15
N LYS A 119 -2.34 8.05 0.19
CA LYS A 119 -3.75 7.79 0.53
C LYS A 119 -4.41 6.81 -0.46
N GLN A 120 -4.04 6.87 -1.74
CA GLN A 120 -4.55 5.92 -2.73
C GLN A 120 -4.01 4.52 -2.44
N GLY A 121 -2.70 4.36 -2.23
CA GLY A 121 -2.13 3.06 -1.89
C GLY A 121 -2.65 2.47 -0.59
N LEU A 122 -2.94 3.29 0.42
CA LEU A 122 -3.61 2.84 1.64
C LEU A 122 -5.01 2.25 1.37
N GLN A 123 -5.75 2.71 0.36
CA GLN A 123 -7.04 2.09 0.00
C GLN A 123 -6.85 0.64 -0.44
N ASP A 124 -5.81 0.37 -1.23
CA ASP A 124 -5.53 -0.96 -1.74
C ASP A 124 -4.94 -1.87 -0.66
N VAL A 125 -4.14 -1.32 0.26
CA VAL A 125 -3.73 -2.00 1.51
C VAL A 125 -4.95 -2.42 2.33
N PHE A 126 -5.92 -1.53 2.58
CA PHE A 126 -7.11 -1.89 3.37
C PHE A 126 -7.99 -2.93 2.68
N ARG A 127 -8.13 -2.88 1.35
CA ARG A 127 -8.84 -3.93 0.60
C ARG A 127 -8.13 -5.28 0.70
N THR A 128 -6.80 -5.26 0.68
CA THR A 128 -5.98 -6.46 0.83
C THR A 128 -6.17 -7.06 2.21
N TYR A 129 -6.04 -6.27 3.28
CA TYR A 129 -6.33 -6.73 4.65
C TYR A 129 -7.75 -7.23 4.84
N ASP A 130 -8.77 -6.53 4.30
CA ASP A 130 -10.17 -6.96 4.42
C ASP A 130 -10.38 -8.33 3.75
N THR A 131 -9.79 -8.53 2.57
CA THR A 131 -9.84 -9.81 1.84
C THR A 131 -9.09 -10.93 2.56
N LEU A 132 -8.04 -10.59 3.31
CA LEU A 132 -7.31 -11.52 4.15
C LEU A 132 -7.97 -11.71 5.52
N GLU A 133 -9.05 -10.99 5.86
CA GLU A 133 -9.68 -11.00 7.18
C GLU A 133 -8.75 -10.46 8.31
N GLU A 134 -7.77 -9.62 7.97
CA GLU A 134 -6.81 -8.97 8.89
C GLU A 134 -7.42 -7.72 9.55
N ARG A 135 -8.59 -7.89 10.15
CA ARG A 135 -9.39 -6.80 10.70
C ARG A 135 -8.68 -6.03 11.81
N ASP A 136 -8.04 -6.73 12.74
CA ASP A 136 -7.31 -6.12 13.86
C ASP A 136 -6.20 -5.19 13.36
N THR A 137 -5.56 -5.55 12.24
CA THR A 137 -4.56 -4.72 11.57
C THR A 137 -5.18 -3.45 11.01
N ILE A 138 -6.35 -3.53 10.36
CA ILE A 138 -7.08 -2.32 9.89
C ILE A 138 -7.45 -1.41 11.08
N GLU A 139 -7.90 -1.99 12.20
CA GLU A 139 -8.23 -1.22 13.41
C GLU A 139 -7.00 -0.51 14.00
N ALA A 140 -5.84 -1.18 14.01
CA ALA A 140 -4.57 -0.59 14.44
C ALA A 140 -4.13 0.56 13.53
N VAL A 141 -4.18 0.38 12.20
CA VAL A 141 -3.83 1.42 11.24
C VAL A 141 -4.79 2.62 11.34
N ARG A 142 -6.09 2.37 11.53
CA ARG A 142 -7.07 3.44 11.78
C ARG A 142 -6.71 4.25 13.03
N ALA A 143 -6.30 3.60 14.11
CA ALA A 143 -5.89 4.27 15.34
C ALA A 143 -4.62 5.10 15.14
N GLU A 144 -3.62 4.59 14.41
CA GLU A 144 -2.41 5.34 14.05
C GLU A 144 -2.77 6.59 13.22
N LEU A 145 -3.64 6.46 12.21
CA LEU A 145 -4.10 7.59 11.40
C LEU A 145 -4.83 8.66 12.24
N ASP A 146 -5.60 8.25 13.24
CA ASP A 146 -6.26 9.17 14.20
C ASP A 146 -5.23 9.92 15.05
N GLU A 147 -4.24 9.20 15.58
CA GLU A 147 -3.15 9.79 16.35
C GLU A 147 -2.33 10.77 15.50
N MET A 148 -1.97 10.39 14.28
CA MET A 148 -1.28 11.25 13.33
C MET A 148 -2.10 12.50 13.00
N ALA A 149 -3.40 12.36 12.72
CA ALA A 149 -4.28 13.48 12.41
C ALA A 149 -4.33 14.51 13.55
N SER A 150 -4.26 14.06 14.80
CA SER A 150 -4.22 14.96 15.97
C SER A 150 -2.96 15.84 16.05
N ARG A 151 -1.88 15.47 15.34
CA ARG A 151 -0.59 16.17 15.35
C ARG A 151 -0.44 17.18 14.22
N TYR A 152 -1.30 17.15 13.21
CA TYR A 152 -1.18 17.97 12.00
C TYR A 152 -2.44 18.76 11.69
N ASP A 153 -2.28 20.05 11.45
CA ASP A 153 -3.36 20.93 11.01
C ASP A 153 -3.45 21.07 9.48
N GLY A 154 -4.51 21.71 9.01
CA GLY A 154 -4.70 22.09 7.60
C GLY A 154 -4.74 20.88 6.67
N LYS A 155 -4.11 21.01 5.49
CA LYS A 155 -4.18 19.99 4.44
C LYS A 155 -3.53 18.64 4.81
N ARG A 156 -2.59 18.62 5.75
CA ARG A 156 -2.00 17.35 6.23
C ARG A 156 -3.00 16.62 7.11
N GLY A 157 -3.57 17.29 8.12
CA GLY A 157 -4.64 16.75 8.96
C GLY A 157 -5.86 16.30 8.15
N GLU A 158 -6.31 17.10 7.17
CA GLU A 158 -7.42 16.75 6.29
C GLU A 158 -7.18 15.43 5.52
N HIS A 159 -5.97 15.24 4.96
CA HIS A 159 -5.66 14.01 4.23
C HIS A 159 -5.58 12.79 5.16
N LEU A 160 -5.05 12.96 6.38
CA LEU A 160 -5.00 11.89 7.39
C LEU A 160 -6.42 11.48 7.83
N GLU A 161 -7.31 12.45 8.06
CA GLU A 161 -8.72 12.20 8.36
C GLU A 161 -9.46 11.53 7.20
N GLU A 162 -9.11 11.86 5.95
CA GLU A 162 -9.61 11.15 4.77
C GLU A 162 -9.15 9.69 4.75
N ALA A 163 -7.88 9.41 4.99
CA ALA A 163 -7.36 8.04 5.07
C ALA A 163 -8.02 7.25 6.23
N LYS A 164 -8.21 7.88 7.39
CA LYS A 164 -8.94 7.28 8.53
C LYS A 164 -10.37 6.89 8.14
N ARG A 165 -11.06 7.75 7.39
CA ARG A 165 -12.41 7.44 6.87
C ARG A 165 -12.41 6.26 5.92
N THR A 166 -11.37 6.09 5.10
CA THR A 166 -11.21 4.89 4.28
C THR A 166 -11.06 3.64 5.15
N ALA A 167 -10.22 3.67 6.20
CA ALA A 167 -10.06 2.54 7.11
C ALA A 167 -11.40 2.16 7.78
N ASN A 168 -12.18 3.16 8.24
CA ASN A 168 -13.53 2.93 8.76
C ASN A 168 -14.45 2.24 7.75
N ALA A 169 -14.44 2.71 6.50
CA ALA A 169 -15.28 2.13 5.45
C ALA A 169 -14.95 0.66 5.19
N SER A 170 -13.67 0.26 5.30
CA SER A 170 -13.27 -1.15 5.22
C SER A 170 -13.78 -1.96 6.42
N LEU A 171 -13.69 -1.43 7.64
CA LEU A 171 -14.21 -2.09 8.85
C LEU A 171 -15.74 -2.25 8.85
N ASP A 172 -16.45 -1.36 8.17
CA ASP A 172 -17.92 -1.41 8.03
C ASP A 172 -18.38 -2.28 6.85
N SER A 173 -17.46 -2.96 6.14
CA SER A 173 -17.77 -3.77 4.95
C SER A 173 -18.74 -4.92 5.26
N PRO A 174 -19.65 -5.30 4.33
CA PRO A 174 -20.60 -6.40 4.53
C PRO A 174 -19.95 -7.74 4.88
N LEU A 175 -18.74 -8.01 4.37
CA LEU A 175 -17.96 -9.20 4.75
C LEU A 175 -17.60 -9.16 6.24
N THR A 176 -17.15 -8.01 6.71
CA THR A 176 -16.80 -7.76 8.11
C THR A 176 -18.02 -7.90 9.05
N GLN A 177 -19.20 -7.45 8.63
CA GLN A 177 -20.45 -7.65 9.38
C GLN A 177 -20.84 -9.13 9.46
N MET A 178 -20.65 -9.90 8.37
CA MET A 178 -20.93 -11.35 8.38
C MET A 178 -20.00 -12.11 9.35
N VAL A 179 -18.72 -11.75 9.45
CA VAL A 179 -17.78 -12.35 10.40
C VAL A 179 -18.19 -12.06 11.85
N GLN A 180 -18.58 -10.82 12.17
CA GLN A 180 -19.08 -10.46 13.50
C GLN A 180 -20.35 -11.24 13.89
N ASP A 181 -21.30 -11.38 12.96
CA ASP A 181 -22.54 -12.12 13.18
C ASP A 181 -22.28 -13.62 13.43
N VAL A 182 -21.27 -14.20 12.80
CA VAL A 182 -20.87 -15.60 13.02
C VAL A 182 -20.17 -15.76 14.38
N ALA A 183 -19.24 -14.86 14.73
CA ALA A 183 -18.54 -14.90 16.02
C ALA A 183 -19.51 -14.75 17.20
N ALA A 184 -20.44 -13.78 17.14
CA ALA A 184 -21.46 -13.57 18.16
C ALA A 184 -22.38 -14.78 18.37
N ARG A 185 -22.59 -15.61 17.34
CA ARG A 185 -23.40 -16.84 17.41
C ARG A 185 -22.65 -18.07 17.92
N LEU A 186 -21.32 -18.03 17.95
CA LEU A 186 -20.46 -19.09 18.48
C LEU A 186 -20.16 -18.89 19.97
N ASP A 187 -20.30 -17.66 20.47
CA ASP A 187 -20.16 -17.29 21.88
C ASP A 187 -21.49 -17.41 22.69
N GLU A 188 -22.61 -17.77 22.04
CA GLU A 188 -23.92 -18.14 22.64
C GLU A 188 -24.09 -19.65 22.81
#